data_AF-A0A164LBK3-F1
#
_entry.id   AF-A0A164LBK3-F1
#
_cell.length_a   1.000
_cell.length_b   1.000
_cell.length_c   1.000
_cell.angle_alpha   90.00
_cell.angle_beta   90.00
_cell.angle_gamma   90.00
#
_symmetry.space_group_name_H-M   'P 1'
#
loop_
_entity.id
_entity.type
_entity.pdbx_description
1 polymer ?
#
loop_
_entity_poly.entity_id
_entity_poly.type
_entity_poly.pdbx_seq_one_letter_code
_entity_poly.pdbx_strand_id
1 'polypeptide(L)'
;MGYQLIYIVRLWPQSVPEPLRHVLGIAAGLDAAAVIVPDLEHVDNQPGLVCDLCDLITVFPEETWARALPLHSDPCEEMTVKDAHRTMQVHITCRAMHCSRKAAALKTLVGAGRVKPATLSPRQRAADRGLKFEVADTEPDLSPGADLQTLLDVLDGLRRV
;
A
#
# COMPACT_ATOMS: atom_id res chain seq x y z
N MET A 1 -16.87 5.53 22.51
CA MET A 1 -15.81 5.90 21.56
C MET A 1 -15.54 7.38 21.73
N GLY A 2 -14.36 7.76 22.19
CA GLY A 2 -14.03 9.14 22.55
C GLY A 2 -13.33 9.87 21.42
N TYR A 3 -14.08 10.35 20.43
CA TYR A 3 -13.53 11.23 19.40
C TYR A 3 -13.61 12.70 19.86
N GLN A 4 -12.53 13.44 19.68
CA GLN A 4 -12.54 14.89 19.82
C GLN A 4 -12.71 15.52 18.45
N LEU A 5 -13.68 16.44 18.32
CA LEU A 5 -13.86 17.19 17.08
C LEU A 5 -12.67 18.13 16.87
N ILE A 6 -11.94 17.91 15.77
CA ILE A 6 -10.75 18.71 15.42
C ILE A 6 -11.01 19.74 14.33
N TYR A 7 -11.90 19.46 13.37
CA TYR A 7 -12.15 20.33 12.22
C TYR A 7 -13.50 20.05 11.56
N ILE A 8 -14.14 21.08 10.99
CA ILE A 8 -15.37 20.93 10.20
C ILE A 8 -15.08 21.43 8.78
N VAL A 9 -15.32 20.57 7.79
CA VAL A 9 -15.23 20.92 6.38
C VAL A 9 -16.63 21.20 5.84
N ARG A 10 -16.81 22.34 5.17
CA ARG A 10 -18.02 22.65 4.40
C ARG A 10 -17.62 22.99 2.97
N LEU A 11 -17.91 22.08 2.04
CA LEU A 11 -17.66 22.28 0.61
C LEU A 11 -18.98 22.37 -0.12
N TRP A 12 -19.04 23.28 -1.09
CA TRP A 12 -20.09 23.30 -2.10
C TRP A 12 -19.61 22.53 -3.34
N PRO A 13 -20.52 22.01 -4.18
CA PRO A 13 -20.14 21.21 -5.35
C PRO A 13 -19.14 21.87 -6.31
N GLN A 14 -19.02 23.20 -6.29
CA GLN A 14 -18.11 23.96 -7.14
C GLN A 14 -16.96 24.62 -6.35
N SER A 15 -16.83 24.35 -5.05
CA SER A 15 -15.79 24.97 -4.23
C SER A 15 -14.39 24.48 -4.59
N VAL A 16 -14.26 23.20 -4.97
CA VAL A 16 -12.98 22.58 -5.32
C VAL A 16 -13.17 21.54 -6.43
N PRO A 17 -12.16 21.28 -7.30
CA PRO A 17 -12.29 20.34 -8.43
C PRO A 17 -12.55 18.90 -8.01
N GLU A 18 -11.98 18.46 -6.87
CA GLU A 18 -12.15 17.11 -6.32
C GLU A 18 -12.45 17.18 -4.81
N PRO A 19 -13.72 17.32 -4.40
CA PRO A 19 -14.10 17.51 -3.00
C PRO A 19 -13.64 16.41 -2.06
N LEU A 20 -13.82 15.14 -2.45
CA LEU A 20 -13.41 13.99 -1.63
C LEU A 20 -11.90 13.97 -1.42
N ARG A 21 -11.10 14.15 -2.49
CA ARG A 21 -9.64 14.21 -2.38
C ARG A 21 -9.19 15.36 -1.47
N HIS A 22 -9.85 16.51 -1.57
CA HIS A 22 -9.54 17.67 -0.74
C HIS A 22 -9.77 17.37 0.76
N VAL A 23 -10.92 16.77 1.11
CA VAL A 23 -11.23 16.35 2.49
C VAL A 23 -10.21 15.33 2.99
N LEU A 24 -9.85 14.33 2.17
CA LEU A 24 -8.84 13.33 2.53
C LEU A 24 -7.47 13.95 2.78
N GLY A 25 -7.09 14.97 2.02
CA GLY A 25 -5.86 15.74 2.25
C GLY A 25 -5.86 16.45 3.60
N ILE A 26 -7.00 17.05 3.99
CA ILE A 26 -7.17 17.67 5.32
C ILE A 26 -7.10 16.60 6.42
N ALA A 27 -7.82 15.50 6.26
CA ALA A 27 -7.83 14.40 7.23
C ALA A 27 -6.42 13.82 7.45
N ALA A 28 -5.65 13.63 6.37
CA ALA A 28 -4.28 13.15 6.43
C ALA A 28 -3.33 14.17 7.09
N GLY A 29 -3.47 15.45 6.75
CA GLY A 29 -2.65 16.52 7.34
C GLY A 29 -2.92 16.75 8.83
N LEU A 30 -4.11 16.38 9.32
CA LEU A 30 -4.50 16.46 10.73
C LEU A 30 -4.32 15.15 11.50
N ASP A 31 -3.87 14.07 10.84
CA ASP A 31 -3.83 12.71 11.39
C ASP A 31 -5.18 12.31 12.03
N ALA A 32 -6.27 12.62 11.33
CA ALA A 32 -7.62 12.42 11.84
C ALA A 32 -7.92 10.92 12.05
N ALA A 33 -8.36 10.55 13.25
CA ALA A 33 -8.73 9.17 13.56
C ALA A 33 -10.03 8.71 12.86
N ALA A 34 -10.95 9.64 12.59
CA ALA A 34 -12.20 9.37 11.90
C ALA A 34 -12.72 10.59 11.13
N VAL A 35 -13.48 10.31 10.06
CA VAL A 35 -14.28 11.29 9.32
C VAL A 35 -15.76 10.97 9.52
N ILE A 36 -16.55 11.97 9.91
CA ILE A 36 -17.99 11.85 10.11
C ILE A 36 -18.71 12.58 8.96
N VAL A 37 -19.61 11.88 8.27
CA VAL A 37 -20.42 12.43 7.17
C VAL A 37 -21.91 12.13 7.38
N PRO A 38 -22.83 12.93 6.81
CA PRO A 38 -24.25 12.65 6.91
C PRO A 38 -24.64 11.27 6.35
N ASP A 39 -24.18 10.96 5.14
CA ASP A 39 -24.48 9.73 4.40
C ASP A 39 -23.31 9.37 3.45
N LEU A 40 -23.42 8.24 2.74
CA LEU A 40 -22.40 7.80 1.79
C LEU A 40 -22.30 8.67 0.52
N GLU A 41 -23.32 9.47 0.19
CA GLU A 41 -23.25 10.37 -0.98
C GLU A 41 -22.19 11.45 -0.79
N HIS A 42 -21.92 11.84 0.46
CA HIS A 42 -20.87 12.80 0.81
C HIS A 42 -19.43 12.28 0.59
N VAL A 43 -19.28 10.97 0.35
CA VAL A 43 -18.01 10.32 -0.01
C VAL A 43 -18.10 9.66 -1.39
N ASP A 44 -18.94 10.18 -2.27
CA ASP A 44 -19.16 9.66 -3.64
C ASP A 44 -19.51 8.16 -3.68
N ASN A 45 -20.16 7.65 -2.63
CA ASN A 45 -20.42 6.21 -2.41
C ASN A 45 -19.16 5.34 -2.43
N GLN A 46 -18.00 5.90 -2.07
CA GLN A 46 -16.69 5.24 -2.04
C GLN A 46 -16.09 5.22 -0.62
N PRO A 47 -16.70 4.48 0.33
CA PRO A 47 -16.22 4.43 1.72
C PRO A 47 -14.78 3.89 1.83
N GLY A 48 -14.36 3.01 0.91
CA GLY A 48 -13.02 2.43 0.91
C GLY A 48 -11.88 3.47 0.87
N LEU A 49 -12.05 4.57 0.13
CA LEU A 49 -11.03 5.62 0.04
C LEU A 49 -10.82 6.35 1.39
N VAL A 50 -11.87 6.47 2.19
CA VAL A 50 -11.77 7.04 3.54
C VAL A 50 -11.19 6.01 4.49
N CYS A 51 -11.66 4.77 4.42
CA CYS A 51 -11.20 3.67 5.25
C CYS A 51 -9.71 3.34 5.07
N ASP A 52 -9.10 3.63 3.92
CA ASP A 52 -7.65 3.50 3.74
C ASP A 52 -6.85 4.44 4.68
N LEU A 53 -7.45 5.56 5.08
CA LEU A 53 -6.82 6.61 5.89
C LEU A 53 -7.28 6.57 7.36
N CYS A 54 -8.57 6.45 7.63
CA CYS A 54 -9.17 6.61 8.95
C CYS A 54 -10.54 5.91 9.03
N ASP A 55 -11.18 5.86 10.20
CA ASP A 55 -12.55 5.35 10.29
C ASP A 55 -13.51 6.29 9.55
N LEU A 56 -14.53 5.74 8.88
CA LEU A 56 -15.64 6.53 8.34
C LEU A 56 -16.90 6.27 9.17
N ILE A 57 -17.57 7.32 9.62
CA ILE A 57 -18.83 7.24 10.34
C ILE A 57 -19.91 7.96 9.54
N THR A 58 -20.96 7.26 9.18
CA THR A 58 -22.17 7.86 8.59
C THR A 58 -23.20 8.10 9.68
N VAL A 59 -23.92 9.22 9.60
CA VAL A 59 -25.00 9.54 10.56
C VAL A 59 -26.31 8.88 10.15
N PHE A 60 -26.62 8.81 8.84
CA PHE A 60 -27.81 8.19 8.31
C PHE A 60 -27.51 7.37 7.03
N PRO A 61 -27.66 6.04 7.06
CA PRO A 61 -27.84 5.22 8.27
C PRO A 61 -26.64 5.36 9.23
N GLU A 62 -26.87 5.15 10.53
CA GLU A 62 -25.80 5.16 11.52
C GLU A 62 -24.93 3.93 11.32
N GLU A 63 -23.77 4.11 10.67
CA GLU A 63 -22.83 3.04 10.41
C GLU A 63 -21.40 3.51 10.69
N THR A 64 -20.60 2.59 11.21
CA THR A 64 -19.17 2.79 11.39
C THR A 64 -18.42 1.83 10.47
N TRP A 65 -17.69 2.41 9.54
CA TRP A 65 -16.80 1.74 8.61
C TRP A 65 -15.40 1.84 9.19
N ALA A 66 -14.94 0.75 9.81
CA ALA A 66 -13.62 0.72 10.41
C ALA A 66 -12.53 0.97 9.36
N ARG A 67 -11.52 1.74 9.74
CA ARG A 67 -10.31 1.93 8.96
C ARG A 67 -9.81 0.55 8.52
N ALA A 68 -9.58 0.41 7.22
CA ALA A 68 -8.83 -0.70 6.72
C ALA A 68 -7.44 -0.59 7.33
N LEU A 69 -7.09 -1.53 8.22
CA LEU A 69 -5.68 -1.78 8.50
C LEU A 69 -5.01 -1.91 7.13
N PRO A 70 -3.94 -1.15 6.85
CA PRO A 70 -3.41 -1.10 5.51
C PRO A 70 -3.28 -2.52 4.98
N LEU A 71 -3.84 -2.79 3.81
CA LEU A 71 -3.62 -4.03 3.05
C LEU A 71 -2.12 -4.24 2.69
N HIS A 72 -1.27 -3.33 3.20
CA HIS A 72 0.16 -3.16 3.04
C HIS A 72 0.91 -2.93 4.37
N SER A 73 0.26 -3.10 5.53
CA SER A 73 0.98 -3.40 6.78
C SER A 73 1.17 -4.90 6.82
N ASP A 74 2.40 -5.33 7.07
CA ASP A 74 2.82 -6.73 7.17
C ASP A 74 1.72 -7.55 7.90
N PRO A 75 1.18 -8.63 7.31
CA PRO A 75 0.20 -9.44 8.02
C PRO A 75 0.85 -9.91 9.32
N CYS A 76 0.41 -9.34 10.45
CA CYS A 76 0.70 -9.85 11.79
C CYS A 76 -0.12 -11.14 12.08
N GLU A 77 -0.61 -11.79 11.03
CA GLU A 77 -1.11 -13.14 11.08
C GLU A 77 -0.10 -14.00 10.32
N GLU A 78 0.52 -14.95 11.02
CA GLU A 78 1.46 -15.89 10.42
C GLU A 78 0.76 -16.63 9.27
N MET A 79 0.97 -16.16 8.04
CA MET A 79 0.38 -16.80 6.88
C MET A 79 0.87 -18.24 6.81
N THR A 80 -0.07 -19.18 6.90
CA THR A 80 0.28 -20.60 6.84
C THR A 80 0.82 -20.97 5.45
N VAL A 81 1.57 -22.06 5.36
CA VAL A 81 2.08 -22.57 4.07
C VAL A 81 0.93 -22.83 3.07
N LYS A 82 -0.21 -23.31 3.57
CA LYS A 82 -1.41 -23.58 2.75
C LYS A 82 -2.00 -22.29 2.18
N ASP A 83 -2.12 -21.26 3.01
CA ASP A 83 -2.65 -19.96 2.58
C ASP A 83 -1.69 -19.25 1.64
N ALA A 84 -0.38 -19.39 1.84
CA ALA A 84 0.63 -18.88 0.92
C ALA A 84 0.52 -19.53 -0.48
N HIS A 85 0.31 -20.85 -0.56
CA HIS A 85 0.05 -21.52 -1.83
C HIS A 85 -1.24 -21.01 -2.51
N ARG A 86 -2.32 -20.83 -1.74
CA ARG A 86 -3.58 -20.30 -2.28
C ARG A 86 -3.43 -18.87 -2.79
N THR A 87 -2.73 -18.01 -2.04
CA THR A 87 -2.42 -16.64 -2.45
C THR A 87 -1.61 -16.60 -3.73
N MET A 88 -0.62 -17.49 -3.89
CA MET A 88 0.14 -17.61 -5.14
C MET A 88 -0.71 -18.01 -6.34
N GLN A 89 -1.74 -18.85 -6.13
CA GLN A 89 -2.67 -19.27 -7.18
C GLN A 89 -3.64 -18.15 -7.57
N VAL A 90 -4.25 -17.48 -6.58
CA VAL A 90 -5.22 -16.40 -6.82
C VAL A 90 -4.54 -15.19 -7.46
N HIS A 91 -3.33 -14.86 -7.03
CA HIS A 91 -2.56 -13.70 -7.52
C HIS A 91 -1.55 -14.09 -8.60
N ILE A 92 -1.87 -15.08 -9.44
CA ILE A 92 -0.96 -15.55 -10.50
C ILE A 92 -0.55 -14.42 -11.46
N THR A 93 -1.47 -13.50 -11.75
CA THR A 93 -1.26 -12.34 -12.65
C THR A 93 -0.51 -11.18 -12.00
N CYS A 94 -0.49 -11.10 -10.66
CA CYS A 94 0.20 -10.02 -9.96
C CYS A 94 1.73 -10.19 -10.04
N ARG A 95 2.47 -9.08 -10.10
CA ARG A 95 3.93 -9.06 -9.91
C ARG A 95 4.25 -9.00 -8.41
N ALA A 96 5.15 -9.85 -7.93
CA ALA A 96 5.50 -9.89 -6.50
C ALA A 96 6.04 -8.54 -5.99
N MET A 97 6.78 -7.79 -6.80
CA MET A 97 7.32 -6.47 -6.44
C MET A 97 6.25 -5.39 -6.21
N HIS A 98 5.03 -5.59 -6.74
CA HIS A 98 3.94 -4.63 -6.65
C HIS A 98 2.71 -5.19 -5.92
N CYS A 99 2.82 -6.38 -5.33
CA CYS A 99 1.71 -7.03 -4.62
C CYS A 99 2.22 -7.57 -3.29
N SER A 100 1.91 -6.86 -2.21
CA SER A 100 2.27 -7.21 -0.82
C SER A 100 1.86 -8.64 -0.47
N ARG A 101 0.64 -9.05 -0.84
CA ARG A 101 0.13 -10.41 -0.59
C ARG A 101 0.99 -11.48 -1.27
N LYS A 102 1.38 -11.28 -2.53
CA LYS A 102 2.24 -12.22 -3.25
C LYS A 102 3.68 -12.21 -2.72
N ALA A 103 4.18 -11.04 -2.31
CA ALA A 103 5.50 -10.91 -1.68
C ALA A 103 5.55 -11.64 -0.33
N ALA A 104 4.55 -11.45 0.53
CA ALA A 104 4.42 -12.16 1.80
C ALA A 104 4.32 -13.68 1.56
N ALA A 105 3.53 -14.12 0.58
CA ALA A 105 3.37 -15.55 0.26
C ALA A 105 4.70 -16.17 -0.20
N LEU A 106 5.49 -15.41 -0.98
CA LEU A 106 6.81 -15.83 -1.39
C LEU A 106 7.74 -15.98 -0.18
N LYS A 107 7.77 -15.00 0.73
CA LYS A 107 8.57 -15.02 1.95
C LYS A 107 8.24 -16.24 2.81
N THR A 108 6.95 -16.52 3.04
CA THR A 108 6.49 -17.71 3.78
C THR A 108 6.97 -19.01 3.13
N LEU A 109 6.78 -19.17 1.82
CA LEU A 109 7.17 -20.39 1.11
C LEU A 109 8.69 -20.61 1.06
N VAL A 110 9.47 -19.52 0.96
CA VAL A 110 10.93 -19.58 1.04
C VAL A 110 11.38 -19.96 2.45
N GLY A 111 10.83 -19.34 3.49
CA GLY A 111 11.14 -19.66 4.89
C GLY A 111 10.80 -21.11 5.26
N ALA A 112 9.71 -21.64 4.70
CA ALA A 112 9.30 -23.04 4.87
C ALA A 112 10.03 -24.04 3.94
N GLY A 113 10.99 -23.58 3.11
CA GLY A 113 11.76 -24.43 2.20
C GLY A 113 10.98 -25.00 1.01
N ARG A 114 9.79 -24.47 0.72
CA ARG A 114 8.92 -24.93 -0.40
C ARG A 114 9.25 -24.27 -1.73
N VAL A 115 9.89 -23.10 -1.70
CA VAL A 115 10.35 -22.37 -2.88
C VAL A 115 11.80 -22.01 -2.70
N LYS A 116 12.64 -22.33 -3.69
CA LYS A 116 14.03 -21.86 -3.73
C LYS A 116 14.04 -20.47 -4.40
N PRO A 117 14.50 -19.41 -3.72
CA PRO A 117 14.59 -18.09 -4.33
C PRO A 117 15.57 -18.15 -5.50
N ALA A 118 15.31 -17.34 -6.52
CA ALA A 118 16.20 -17.26 -7.67
C ALA A 118 17.52 -16.61 -7.25
N THR A 119 18.63 -17.29 -7.53
CA THR A 119 19.99 -16.78 -7.28
C THR A 119 20.49 -15.87 -8.40
N LEU A 120 19.84 -15.92 -9.56
CA LEU A 120 20.15 -15.09 -10.73
C LEU A 120 19.17 -13.95 -10.85
N SER A 121 19.68 -12.77 -11.23
CA SER A 121 18.86 -11.59 -11.47
C SER A 121 17.87 -11.82 -12.63
N PRO A 122 16.74 -11.10 -12.68
CA PRO A 122 15.83 -11.15 -13.81
C PRO A 122 16.51 -10.94 -15.16
N ARG A 123 17.49 -10.03 -15.24
CA ARG A 123 18.29 -9.76 -16.44
C ARG A 123 19.16 -10.95 -16.86
N GLN A 124 19.88 -11.55 -15.93
CA GLN A 124 20.71 -12.74 -16.20
C GLN A 124 19.87 -13.92 -16.67
N ARG A 125 18.74 -14.20 -15.99
CA ARG A 125 17.83 -15.29 -16.40
C ARG A 125 17.23 -15.07 -17.78
N ALA A 126 16.95 -13.82 -18.15
CA ALA A 126 16.47 -13.49 -19.48
C ALA A 126 17.57 -13.77 -20.52
N ALA A 127 18.80 -13.31 -20.28
CA ALA A 127 19.95 -13.57 -21.14
C ALA A 127 20.21 -15.08 -21.33
N ASP A 128 20.21 -15.86 -20.24
CA ASP A 128 20.40 -17.32 -20.28
C ASP A 128 19.31 -18.03 -21.11
N ARG A 129 18.11 -17.44 -21.17
CA ARG A 129 16.97 -17.95 -21.94
C ARG A 129 16.87 -17.35 -23.34
N GLY A 130 17.82 -16.51 -23.76
CA GLY A 130 17.76 -15.77 -25.02
C GLY A 130 16.58 -14.80 -25.12
N LEU A 131 16.02 -14.38 -23.98
CA LEU A 131 14.91 -13.43 -23.91
C LEU A 131 15.44 -12.00 -23.80
N LYS A 132 14.84 -11.09 -24.57
CA LYS A 132 15.09 -9.65 -24.43
C LYS A 132 14.58 -9.18 -23.06
N PHE A 133 15.44 -8.53 -22.28
CA PHE A 133 15.05 -7.95 -21.01
C PHE A 133 14.67 -6.47 -21.20
N GLU A 134 13.38 -6.16 -21.15
CA GLU A 134 12.89 -4.79 -21.19
C GLU A 134 13.04 -4.15 -19.81
N VAL A 135 13.81 -3.07 -19.74
CA VAL A 135 13.85 -2.19 -18.57
C VAL A 135 12.57 -1.35 -18.65
N ALA A 136 11.77 -1.31 -17.59
CA ALA A 136 10.60 -0.44 -17.57
C ALA A 136 11.08 1.02 -17.71
N ASP A 137 10.56 1.75 -18.71
CA ASP A 137 10.95 3.13 -19.07
C ASP A 137 10.59 4.18 -18.00
N THR A 138 10.19 3.76 -16.81
CA THR A 138 9.96 4.66 -15.69
C THR A 138 11.33 5.01 -15.12
N GLU A 139 11.86 6.17 -15.52
CA GLU A 139 12.85 6.90 -14.73
C GLU A 139 12.38 6.84 -13.27
N PRO A 140 13.12 6.18 -12.36
CA PRO A 140 12.75 6.23 -10.96
C PRO A 140 12.72 7.70 -10.57
N ASP A 141 11.62 8.16 -9.98
CA ASP A 141 11.51 9.50 -9.41
C ASP A 141 12.47 9.57 -8.21
N LEU A 142 13.75 9.75 -8.53
CA LEU A 142 14.81 9.96 -7.55
C LEU A 142 14.51 11.32 -6.96
N SER A 143 13.90 11.31 -5.78
CA SER A 143 13.77 12.52 -4.97
C SER A 143 15.14 13.22 -4.96
N PRO A 144 15.21 14.54 -5.26
CA PRO A 144 16.46 15.24 -5.59
C PRO A 144 17.51 15.35 -4.45
N GLY A 145 17.37 14.58 -3.37
CA GLY A 145 18.27 14.57 -2.21
C GLY A 145 19.15 13.32 -2.07
N ALA A 146 18.96 12.27 -2.88
CA ALA A 146 19.78 11.06 -2.79
C ALA A 146 20.98 11.15 -3.75
N ASP A 147 22.08 11.75 -3.29
CA ASP A 147 23.36 11.70 -4.01
C ASP A 147 23.99 10.30 -3.93
N LEU A 148 24.77 9.95 -4.95
CA LEU A 148 25.54 8.70 -5.05
C LEU A 148 26.39 8.48 -3.80
N GLN A 149 26.94 9.55 -3.22
CA GLN A 149 27.78 9.44 -2.03
C GLN A 149 27.00 8.91 -0.81
N THR A 150 25.78 9.40 -0.61
CA THR A 150 24.88 8.91 0.45
C THR A 150 24.56 7.43 0.27
N LEU A 151 24.36 6.97 -0.97
CA LEU A 151 24.14 5.56 -1.26
C LEU A 151 25.36 4.71 -0.90
N LEU A 152 26.56 5.15 -1.26
CA LEU A 152 27.81 4.43 -0.98
C LEU A 152 28.06 4.31 0.53
N ASP A 153 27.81 5.38 1.29
CA ASP A 153 28.00 5.39 2.75
C ASP A 153 27.05 4.40 3.45
N VAL A 154 25.79 4.32 3.00
CA VAL A 154 24.82 3.33 3.51
C VAL A 154 25.27 1.90 3.19
N LEU A 155 25.71 1.64 1.96
CA LEU A 155 26.18 0.32 1.55
C LEU A 155 27.42 -0.13 2.34
N ASP A 156 28.34 0.78 2.63
CA ASP A 156 29.50 0.49 3.47
C ASP A 156 29.14 0.25 4.93
N GLY A 157 28.11 0.92 5.46
CA GLY A 157 27.56 0.66 6.78
C GLY A 157 26.97 -0.75 6.91
N LEU A 158 26.26 -1.22 5.89
CA LEU A 158 25.62 -2.55 5.88
C LEU A 158 26.62 -3.71 5.75
N ARG A 159 27.83 -3.48 5.25
CA ARG A 159 28.90 -4.49 5.18
C ARG A 159 29.62 -4.73 6.51
N ARG A 160 29.38 -3.87 7.51
CA ARG A 160 30.06 -3.91 8.82
C ARG A 160 29.24 -4.57 9.93
N VAL A 161 28.10 -5.17 9.58
CA VAL A 161 27.24 -5.99 10.46
C VAL A 161 27.32 -7.45 10.03
#